data_AF-A0A836KX00-F1
#
_entry.id   AF-A0A836KX00-F1
#
_cell.length_a   1.000
_cell.length_b   1.000
_cell.length_c   1.000
_cell.angle_alpha   90.00
_cell.angle_beta   90.00
_cell.angle_gamma   90.00
#
_symmetry.space_group_name_H-M   'P 1'
#
loop_
_entity.id
_entity.type
_entity.pdbx_description
1 polymer ?
#
loop_
_entity_poly.entity_id
_entity_poly.type
_entity_poly.pdbx_seq_one_letter_code
_entity_poly.pdbx_strand_id
1 'polypeptide(L)'
;MSTAPIFQDPHCAPYSQQLQSHFESLLLLFLRNFCAEGANPTGSGYRASHLQTIAQTFYVMQIVLCGAALQRGQGTSNSLLATSEATANLSVCTERDLYYRNPPLFAPQGQRAAHASVERLCSWLEVMARVPREQRADESVLASLFRNPHSLLLRLLKGTRGAASRIPLYTRESLGITAAGKSLLVGALMLEMCDPFELIDVSARGSVGITLTHSLAARMVGCRESGCWRAARDGGPSSHSCKLVLIEKESTHHALIQSMVKSDAHHMHSHVLLCTKGYPCVAARHWLRRAHALWPALQLYVMVDGDPHGLCIALTLMGLLGSKGSPAPATSLEPKPTRPSSPPGPTPASAATAKVKELLPLRFLGVCPSLLWGRNLHSSAPLSADPFSGPTSSEGTPLTADDVQVLKRISATVQATLASTSETSDSATRPQRCDTAIVRHTLQHILREAEWMQRSQIKCELQLACCPLGPLTFMKHHVQRCDAELSEVR
;
A
#
# COMPACT_ATOMS: atom_id res chain seq x y z
N MET A 1 -24.16 10.33 16.84
CA MET A 1 -24.04 10.29 15.37
C MET A 1 -24.52 8.91 14.93
N SER A 2 -25.60 8.86 14.15
CA SER A 2 -26.23 7.61 13.72
C SER A 2 -25.38 6.93 12.65
N THR A 3 -24.71 5.83 12.98
CA THR A 3 -24.05 4.94 12.01
C THR A 3 -25.12 4.10 11.33
N ALA A 4 -25.73 4.63 10.28
CA ALA A 4 -26.56 3.82 9.40
C ALA A 4 -25.65 2.78 8.72
N PRO A 5 -26.02 1.48 8.72
CA PRO A 5 -25.24 0.46 8.03
C PRO A 5 -25.26 0.76 6.53
N ILE A 6 -24.06 0.81 5.94
CA ILE A 6 -23.86 0.96 4.50
C ILE A 6 -24.44 -0.30 3.85
N PHE A 7 -25.62 -0.17 3.24
CA PHE A 7 -26.21 -1.24 2.43
C PHE A 7 -25.31 -1.49 1.22
N GLN A 8 -24.66 -2.65 1.20
CA GLN A 8 -24.14 -3.24 -0.03
C GLN A 8 -25.30 -3.39 -1.01
N ASP A 9 -25.08 -3.03 -2.28
CA ASP A 9 -26.06 -3.24 -3.35
C ASP A 9 -26.46 -4.73 -3.37
N PRO A 10 -27.73 -5.08 -3.03
CA PRO A 10 -28.16 -6.46 -2.84
C PRO A 10 -28.13 -7.30 -4.12
N HIS A 11 -27.80 -6.70 -5.27
CA HIS A 11 -27.77 -7.36 -6.56
C HIS A 11 -26.37 -7.79 -7.04
N CYS A 12 -25.29 -7.42 -6.34
CA CYS A 12 -23.95 -7.90 -6.68
C CYS A 12 -23.69 -9.25 -6.01
N ALA A 13 -23.54 -10.30 -6.82
CA ALA A 13 -23.09 -11.60 -6.33
C ALA A 13 -21.75 -11.42 -5.55
N PRO A 14 -21.55 -12.13 -4.43
CA PRO A 14 -20.29 -12.11 -3.70
C PRO A 14 -19.11 -12.31 -4.65
N TYR A 15 -18.01 -11.59 -4.43
CA TYR A 15 -16.82 -11.64 -5.29
C TYR A 15 -16.37 -13.08 -5.59
N SER A 16 -16.43 -13.97 -4.60
CA SER A 16 -16.10 -15.39 -4.73
C SER A 16 -16.99 -16.14 -5.72
N GLN A 17 -18.29 -15.84 -5.76
CA GLN A 17 -19.23 -16.41 -6.73
C GLN A 17 -18.98 -15.88 -8.14
N GLN A 18 -18.72 -14.57 -8.26
CA GLN A 18 -18.38 -13.96 -9.55
C GLN A 18 -17.08 -14.54 -10.12
N LEU A 19 -16.04 -14.64 -9.29
CA LEU A 19 -14.76 -15.24 -9.64
C LEU A 19 -14.93 -16.71 -10.08
N GLN A 20 -15.71 -17.49 -9.33
CA GLN A 20 -16.02 -18.87 -9.70
C GLN A 20 -16.74 -18.94 -11.07
N SER A 21 -17.77 -18.12 -11.28
CA SER A 21 -18.50 -18.07 -12.56
C SER A 21 -17.58 -17.72 -13.74
N HIS A 22 -16.60 -16.83 -13.54
CA HIS A 22 -15.62 -16.49 -14.56
C HIS A 22 -14.62 -17.61 -14.82
N PHE A 23 -14.16 -18.33 -13.79
CA PHE A 23 -13.33 -19.52 -13.97
C PHE A 23 -14.04 -20.63 -14.73
N GLU A 24 -15.30 -20.92 -14.39
CA GLU A 24 -16.12 -21.91 -15.10
C GLU A 24 -16.31 -21.52 -16.57
N SER A 25 -16.64 -20.25 -16.83
CA SER A 25 -16.79 -19.74 -18.20
C SER A 25 -15.49 -19.86 -18.99
N LEU A 26 -14.34 -19.57 -18.37
CA LEU A 26 -13.03 -19.66 -18.99
C LEU A 26 -12.65 -21.11 -19.34
N LEU A 27 -12.93 -22.05 -18.43
CA LEU A 27 -12.67 -23.47 -18.64
C LEU A 27 -13.54 -24.03 -19.77
N LEU A 28 -14.85 -23.73 -19.76
CA LEU A 28 -15.78 -24.15 -20.81
C LEU A 28 -15.38 -23.60 -22.17
N LEU A 29 -14.99 -22.32 -22.24
CA LEU A 29 -14.52 -21.69 -23.46
C LEU A 29 -13.24 -22.37 -23.99
N PHE A 30 -12.29 -22.70 -23.11
CA PHE A 30 -11.08 -23.41 -23.51
C PHE A 30 -11.41 -24.80 -24.06
N LEU A 31 -12.22 -25.59 -23.34
CA LEU A 31 -12.60 -26.94 -23.77
C LEU A 31 -13.33 -26.92 -25.11
N ARG A 32 -14.25 -25.97 -25.30
CA ARG A 32 -14.97 -25.78 -26.57
C ARG A 32 -14.00 -25.47 -27.71
N ASN A 33 -13.12 -24.47 -27.54
CA ASN A 33 -12.14 -24.10 -28.57
C ASN A 33 -11.18 -25.27 -28.88
N PHE A 34 -10.71 -25.96 -27.85
CA PHE A 34 -9.79 -27.09 -27.98
C PHE A 34 -10.43 -28.28 -28.72
N CYS A 35 -11.70 -28.58 -28.43
CA CYS A 35 -12.44 -29.63 -29.14
C CYS A 35 -12.78 -29.24 -30.59
N ALA A 36 -13.16 -27.97 -30.83
CA ALA A 36 -13.57 -27.48 -32.14
C ALA A 36 -12.41 -27.44 -33.16
N GLU A 37 -11.20 -27.10 -32.73
CA GLU A 37 -10.02 -27.11 -33.61
C GLU A 37 -9.51 -28.55 -33.92
N GLY A 38 -10.21 -29.57 -33.40
CA GLY A 38 -9.88 -30.98 -33.52
C GLY A 38 -8.66 -31.35 -32.68
N ALA A 39 -8.67 -32.52 -32.04
CA ALA A 39 -7.54 -33.02 -31.25
C ALA A 39 -6.28 -33.32 -32.10
N ASN A 40 -6.25 -32.91 -33.36
CA ASN A 40 -5.14 -33.12 -34.26
C ASN A 40 -4.05 -32.05 -33.98
N PRO A 41 -2.88 -32.43 -33.47
CA PRO A 41 -1.82 -31.48 -33.07
C PRO A 41 -1.36 -30.58 -34.22
N THR A 42 -1.56 -31.01 -35.46
CA THR A 42 -1.21 -30.28 -36.69
C THR A 42 -2.29 -29.30 -37.14
N GLY A 43 -3.56 -29.49 -36.73
CA GLY A 43 -4.70 -28.65 -37.09
C GLY A 43 -5.11 -27.65 -36.01
N SER A 44 -4.79 -27.92 -34.75
CA SER A 44 -5.32 -27.18 -33.58
C SER A 44 -4.88 -25.71 -33.44
N GLY A 45 -4.06 -25.17 -34.35
CA GLY A 45 -3.55 -23.78 -34.27
C GLY A 45 -2.71 -23.43 -33.02
N TYR A 46 -2.66 -24.29 -31.99
CA TYR A 46 -1.85 -24.15 -30.80
C TYR A 46 -0.53 -24.88 -30.97
N ARG A 47 0.57 -24.12 -30.87
CA ARG A 47 1.91 -24.70 -30.74
C ARG A 47 2.05 -25.35 -29.37
N ALA A 48 2.93 -26.34 -29.24
CA ALA A 48 3.24 -26.98 -27.94
C ALA A 48 3.60 -25.94 -26.85
N SER A 49 4.31 -24.88 -27.21
CA SER A 49 4.62 -23.76 -26.30
C SER A 49 3.38 -22.99 -25.84
N HIS A 50 2.33 -22.88 -26.67
CA HIS A 50 1.06 -22.27 -26.26
C HIS A 50 0.30 -23.18 -25.30
N LEU A 51 0.27 -24.49 -25.56
CA LEU A 51 -0.37 -25.43 -24.65
C LEU A 51 0.33 -25.47 -23.28
N GLN A 52 1.65 -25.38 -23.26
CA GLN A 52 2.42 -25.27 -22.02
C GLN A 52 2.03 -24.03 -21.21
N THR A 53 1.95 -22.86 -21.85
CA THR A 53 1.59 -21.61 -21.15
C THR A 53 0.15 -21.62 -20.66
N ILE A 54 -0.76 -22.25 -21.41
CA ILE A 54 -2.15 -22.47 -21.00
C ILE A 54 -2.22 -23.40 -19.79
N ALA A 55 -1.51 -24.54 -19.84
CA ALA A 55 -1.44 -25.49 -18.74
C ALA A 55 -0.88 -24.85 -17.45
N GLN A 56 0.21 -24.08 -17.56
CA GLN A 56 0.76 -23.30 -16.44
C GLN A 56 -0.29 -22.34 -15.84
N THR A 57 -1.09 -21.69 -16.68
CA THR A 57 -2.11 -20.72 -16.24
C THR A 57 -3.29 -21.41 -15.58
N PHE A 58 -3.75 -22.54 -16.12
CA PHE A 58 -4.80 -23.35 -15.48
C PHE A 58 -4.35 -23.99 -14.17
N TYR A 59 -3.07 -24.33 -14.03
CA TYR A 59 -2.52 -24.78 -12.76
C TYR A 59 -2.61 -23.69 -11.68
N VAL A 60 -2.28 -22.44 -12.03
CA VAL A 60 -2.49 -21.28 -11.12
C VAL A 60 -3.97 -21.11 -10.79
N MET A 61 -4.86 -21.19 -11.79
CA MET A 61 -6.31 -21.11 -11.59
C MET A 61 -6.81 -22.16 -10.60
N GLN A 62 -6.35 -23.41 -10.74
CA GLN A 62 -6.70 -24.50 -9.84
C GLN A 62 -6.29 -24.20 -8.40
N ILE A 63 -5.08 -23.67 -8.17
CA ILE A 63 -4.61 -23.30 -6.84
C ILE A 63 -5.51 -22.22 -6.22
N VAL A 64 -5.89 -21.20 -6.99
CA VAL A 64 -6.79 -20.13 -6.54
C VAL A 64 -8.18 -20.70 -6.18
N LEU A 65 -8.74 -21.57 -7.03
CA LEU A 65 -10.02 -22.23 -6.79
C LEU A 65 -10.00 -23.12 -5.54
N CYS A 66 -8.95 -23.92 -5.35
CA CYS A 66 -8.80 -24.76 -4.16
C CYS A 66 -8.71 -23.91 -2.88
N GLY A 67 -7.95 -22.80 -2.93
CA GLY A 67 -7.86 -21.86 -1.81
C GLY A 67 -9.21 -21.23 -1.43
N ALA A 68 -10.06 -20.94 -2.42
CA ALA A 68 -11.40 -20.43 -2.20
C ALA A 68 -12.40 -21.49 -1.68
N ALA A 69 -12.23 -22.76 -2.05
CA ALA A 69 -13.12 -23.85 -1.63
C ALA A 69 -12.94 -24.23 -0.15
N LEU A 70 -11.69 -24.27 0.35
CA LEU A 70 -11.38 -24.56 1.76
C LEU A 70 -12.08 -23.61 2.74
N GLN A 71 -12.34 -22.37 2.34
CA GLN A 71 -13.06 -21.38 3.16
C GLN A 71 -14.53 -21.74 3.39
N ARG A 72 -15.21 -22.33 2.39
CA ARG A 72 -16.64 -22.65 2.48
C ARG A 72 -16.93 -23.77 3.48
N GLY A 73 -15.98 -24.69 3.68
CA GLY A 73 -16.15 -25.83 4.58
C GLY A 73 -16.01 -25.52 6.08
N GLN A 74 -15.33 -24.41 6.45
CA GLN A 74 -15.08 -24.07 7.86
C GLN A 74 -16.17 -23.20 8.50
N GLY A 75 -17.17 -22.75 7.74
CA GLY A 75 -18.19 -21.79 8.20
C GLY A 75 -19.31 -22.35 9.10
N THR A 76 -19.31 -23.63 9.47
CA THR A 76 -20.42 -24.27 10.20
C THR A 76 -20.11 -24.75 11.63
N SER A 77 -18.91 -24.52 12.16
CA SER A 77 -18.54 -24.97 13.51
C SER A 77 -18.32 -23.78 14.46
N ASN A 78 -19.35 -23.44 15.24
CA ASN A 78 -19.25 -22.53 16.38
C ASN A 78 -18.31 -23.11 17.46
N SER A 79 -17.03 -22.72 17.46
CA SER A 79 -16.13 -22.97 18.58
C SER A 79 -15.56 -21.64 19.08
N LEU A 80 -16.11 -21.18 20.19
CA LEU A 80 -15.88 -19.86 20.80
C LEU A 80 -14.59 -19.79 21.66
N LEU A 81 -13.73 -20.82 21.62
CA LEU A 81 -12.56 -20.94 22.50
C LEU A 81 -11.35 -21.63 21.82
N ALA A 82 -11.13 -21.41 20.52
CA ALA A 82 -9.89 -21.85 19.87
C ALA A 82 -8.78 -20.80 20.06
N THR A 83 -8.04 -20.92 21.16
CA THR A 83 -6.73 -20.28 21.32
C THR A 83 -5.72 -20.90 20.34
N SER A 84 -5.12 -20.01 19.53
CA SER A 84 -3.89 -20.20 18.75
C SER A 84 -3.98 -20.88 17.37
N GLU A 85 -3.54 -20.12 16.35
CA GLU A 85 -3.02 -20.51 15.01
C GLU A 85 -3.92 -20.77 13.80
N ALA A 86 -5.25 -20.82 13.87
CA ALA A 86 -6.08 -21.08 12.68
C ALA A 86 -6.93 -19.87 12.22
N THR A 87 -6.30 -18.78 11.76
CA THR A 87 -7.03 -17.72 11.03
C THR A 87 -7.36 -18.17 9.61
N ALA A 88 -8.66 -18.35 9.34
CA ALA A 88 -9.25 -18.70 8.06
C ALA A 88 -9.01 -17.60 7.00
N ASN A 89 -7.85 -17.66 6.36
CA ASN A 89 -7.48 -16.81 5.24
C ASN A 89 -7.81 -17.53 3.92
N LEU A 90 -8.20 -16.80 2.86
CA LEU A 90 -7.87 -17.21 1.49
C LEU A 90 -6.41 -17.68 1.56
N SER A 91 -6.10 -18.93 1.23
CA SER A 91 -4.73 -19.44 1.45
C SER A 91 -3.77 -18.53 0.69
N VAL A 92 -3.15 -17.60 1.41
CA VAL A 92 -2.36 -16.55 0.79
C VAL A 92 -1.19 -17.26 0.15
N CYS A 93 -1.13 -17.19 -1.18
CA CYS A 93 -0.13 -17.91 -1.94
C CYS A 93 0.87 -16.91 -2.49
N THR A 94 2.16 -17.11 -2.28
CA THR A 94 3.17 -16.30 -2.97
C THR A 94 3.47 -16.88 -4.35
N GLU A 95 4.01 -16.07 -5.25
CA GLU A 95 4.47 -16.57 -6.56
C GLU A 95 5.55 -17.66 -6.43
N ARG A 96 6.35 -17.61 -5.35
CA ARG A 96 7.32 -18.65 -5.03
C ARG A 96 6.61 -19.94 -4.63
N ASP A 97 5.56 -19.86 -3.83
CA ASP A 97 4.77 -21.05 -3.47
C ASP A 97 4.13 -21.69 -4.70
N LEU A 98 3.61 -20.89 -5.65
CA LEU A 98 3.11 -21.40 -6.93
C LEU A 98 4.18 -22.19 -7.70
N TYR A 99 5.39 -21.62 -7.80
CA TYR A 99 6.51 -22.26 -8.46
C TYR A 99 6.93 -23.57 -7.77
N TYR A 100 7.11 -23.55 -6.44
CA TYR A 100 7.60 -24.70 -5.68
C TYR A 100 6.61 -25.86 -5.59
N ARG A 101 5.31 -25.63 -5.84
CA ARG A 101 4.31 -26.71 -5.91
C ARG A 101 4.44 -27.58 -7.16
N ASN A 102 4.98 -27.06 -8.26
CA ASN A 102 5.26 -27.84 -9.47
C ASN A 102 6.41 -27.25 -10.31
N PRO A 103 7.68 -27.36 -9.86
CA PRO A 103 8.82 -26.80 -10.60
C PRO A 103 8.96 -27.30 -12.05
N PRO A 104 8.75 -28.60 -12.36
CA PRO A 104 8.83 -29.10 -13.74
C PRO A 104 7.88 -28.39 -14.72
N LEU A 105 6.66 -28.06 -14.27
CA LEU A 105 5.67 -27.36 -15.12
C LEU A 105 6.14 -25.96 -15.54
N PHE A 106 6.91 -25.28 -14.69
CA PHE A 106 7.41 -23.93 -14.93
C PHE A 106 8.82 -23.89 -15.53
N ALA A 107 9.45 -25.05 -15.75
CA ALA A 107 10.74 -25.12 -16.42
C ALA A 107 10.63 -24.77 -17.92
N PRO A 108 11.70 -24.21 -18.53
CA PRO A 108 12.96 -23.78 -17.91
C PRO A 108 12.92 -22.38 -17.28
N GLN A 109 11.84 -21.60 -17.47
CA GLN A 109 11.80 -20.19 -17.05
C GLN A 109 11.58 -19.99 -15.53
N GLY A 110 11.23 -21.05 -14.81
CA GLY A 110 11.08 -21.09 -13.35
C GLY A 110 10.08 -20.07 -12.83
N GLN A 111 10.48 -19.29 -11.83
CA GLN A 111 9.62 -18.27 -11.21
C GLN A 111 9.07 -17.22 -12.20
N ARG A 112 9.80 -16.93 -13.30
CA ARG A 112 9.30 -16.00 -14.33
C ARG A 112 8.08 -16.54 -15.06
N ALA A 113 8.02 -17.85 -15.32
CA ALA A 113 6.83 -18.48 -15.91
C ALA A 113 5.64 -18.48 -14.94
N ALA A 114 5.88 -18.69 -13.65
CA ALA A 114 4.84 -18.56 -12.64
C ALA A 114 4.25 -17.15 -12.63
N HIS A 115 5.10 -16.12 -12.55
CA HIS A 115 4.69 -14.70 -12.63
C HIS A 115 3.90 -14.40 -13.92
N ALA A 116 4.42 -14.78 -15.09
CA ALA A 116 3.73 -14.57 -16.37
C ALA A 116 2.37 -15.29 -16.45
N SER A 117 2.23 -16.44 -15.77
CA SER A 117 0.96 -17.19 -15.71
C SER A 117 -0.06 -16.50 -14.81
N VAL A 118 0.37 -15.85 -13.72
CA VAL A 118 -0.50 -15.01 -12.89
C VAL A 118 -1.01 -13.80 -13.69
N GLU A 119 -0.13 -13.07 -14.38
CA GLU A 119 -0.52 -11.92 -15.22
C GLU A 119 -1.49 -12.33 -16.34
N ARG A 120 -1.22 -13.49 -16.96
CA ARG A 120 -2.09 -14.07 -18.00
C ARG A 120 -3.45 -14.43 -17.45
N LEU A 121 -3.53 -15.08 -16.28
CA LEU A 121 -4.80 -15.41 -15.63
C LEU A 121 -5.62 -14.15 -15.33
N CYS A 122 -4.98 -13.13 -14.77
CA CYS A 122 -5.63 -11.83 -14.52
C CYS A 122 -6.20 -11.26 -15.81
N SER A 123 -5.41 -11.27 -16.89
CA SER A 123 -5.84 -10.77 -18.20
C SER A 123 -7.00 -11.57 -18.78
N TRP A 124 -7.00 -12.90 -18.62
CA TRP A 124 -8.08 -13.77 -19.06
C TRP A 124 -9.38 -13.48 -18.34
N LEU A 125 -9.33 -13.41 -17.01
CA LEU A 125 -10.49 -13.08 -16.19
C LEU A 125 -11.02 -11.68 -16.46
N GLU A 126 -10.14 -10.73 -16.72
CA GLU A 126 -10.51 -9.36 -17.07
C GLU A 126 -11.29 -9.30 -18.39
N VAL A 127 -10.89 -10.08 -19.41
CA VAL A 127 -11.68 -10.21 -20.65
C VAL A 127 -13.03 -10.83 -20.33
N MET A 128 -13.06 -11.92 -19.58
CA MET A 128 -14.31 -12.60 -19.23
C MET A 128 -15.28 -11.68 -18.50
N ALA A 129 -14.78 -10.86 -17.58
CA ALA A 129 -15.59 -9.92 -16.82
C ALA A 129 -16.23 -8.84 -17.70
N ARG A 130 -15.53 -8.41 -18.76
CA ARG A 130 -15.93 -7.30 -19.63
C ARG A 130 -16.79 -7.73 -20.80
N VAL A 131 -16.76 -9.01 -21.18
CA VAL A 131 -17.60 -9.55 -22.25
C VAL A 131 -18.97 -9.92 -21.67
N PRO A 132 -20.07 -9.28 -22.14
CA PRO A 132 -21.43 -9.61 -21.72
C PRO A 132 -21.71 -11.10 -21.90
N ARG A 133 -22.47 -11.70 -20.97
CA ARG A 133 -22.76 -13.15 -20.99
C ARG A 133 -23.35 -13.62 -22.33
N GLU A 134 -24.20 -12.80 -22.95
CA GLU A 134 -24.82 -13.06 -24.26
C GLU A 134 -23.78 -13.14 -25.39
N GLN A 135 -22.74 -12.32 -25.35
CA GLN A 135 -21.67 -12.30 -26.35
C GLN A 135 -20.60 -13.37 -26.11
N ARG A 136 -20.59 -14.02 -24.94
CA ARG A 136 -19.63 -15.12 -24.65
C ARG A 136 -19.91 -16.36 -25.51
N ALA A 137 -21.11 -16.48 -26.07
CA ALA A 137 -21.47 -17.56 -26.98
C ALA A 137 -20.93 -17.36 -28.41
N ASP A 138 -20.61 -16.12 -28.78
CA ASP A 138 -20.02 -15.78 -30.08
C ASP A 138 -18.51 -16.08 -30.08
N GLU A 139 -18.15 -17.19 -30.72
CA GLU A 139 -16.77 -17.69 -30.80
C GLU A 139 -15.81 -16.67 -31.41
N SER A 140 -16.28 -15.82 -32.33
CA SER A 140 -15.41 -14.91 -33.08
C SER A 140 -14.74 -13.86 -32.19
N VAL A 141 -15.42 -13.44 -31.12
CA VAL A 141 -14.93 -12.40 -30.20
C VAL A 141 -13.84 -12.94 -29.28
N LEU A 142 -13.98 -14.19 -28.83
CA LEU A 142 -13.13 -14.83 -27.82
C LEU A 142 -12.11 -15.84 -28.38
N ALA A 143 -12.15 -16.14 -29.68
CA ALA A 143 -11.26 -17.10 -30.35
C ALA A 143 -9.76 -16.85 -30.08
N SER A 144 -9.35 -15.60 -29.85
CA SER A 144 -7.96 -15.23 -29.60
C SER A 144 -7.58 -15.08 -28.12
N LEU A 145 -8.48 -15.38 -27.17
CA LEU A 145 -8.26 -15.13 -25.74
C LEU A 145 -7.00 -15.83 -25.21
N PHE A 146 -6.83 -17.10 -25.53
CA PHE A 146 -5.71 -17.91 -25.06
C PHE A 146 -4.40 -17.62 -25.80
N ARG A 147 -4.46 -16.94 -26.96
CA ARG A 147 -3.29 -16.58 -27.78
C ARG A 147 -2.79 -15.16 -27.50
N ASN A 148 -3.69 -14.19 -27.40
CA ASN A 148 -3.36 -12.78 -27.22
C ASN A 148 -4.43 -12.01 -26.43
N PRO A 149 -4.50 -12.20 -25.10
CA PRO A 149 -5.51 -11.56 -24.27
C PRO A 149 -5.35 -10.04 -24.17
N HIS A 150 -4.12 -9.52 -24.27
CA HIS A 150 -3.86 -8.08 -24.23
C HIS A 150 -4.49 -7.34 -25.42
N SER A 151 -4.39 -7.91 -26.63
CA SER A 151 -5.04 -7.35 -27.81
C SER A 151 -6.56 -7.29 -27.62
N LEU A 152 -7.17 -8.36 -27.08
CA LEU A 152 -8.60 -8.37 -26.76
C LEU A 152 -8.99 -7.29 -25.75
N LEU A 153 -8.26 -7.19 -24.65
CA LEU A 153 -8.50 -6.17 -23.62
C LEU A 153 -8.41 -4.76 -24.20
N LEU A 154 -7.39 -4.48 -25.02
CA LEU A 154 -7.25 -3.18 -25.66
C LEU A 154 -8.43 -2.87 -26.60
N ARG A 155 -8.96 -3.85 -27.33
CA ARG A 155 -10.16 -3.67 -28.17
C ARG A 155 -11.40 -3.37 -27.33
N LEU A 156 -11.62 -4.12 -26.25
CA LEU A 156 -12.76 -3.91 -25.33
C LEU A 156 -12.67 -2.56 -24.61
N LEU A 157 -11.46 -2.13 -24.24
CA LEU A 157 -11.20 -0.84 -23.61
C LEU A 157 -11.41 0.35 -24.56
N LYS A 158 -11.12 0.20 -25.86
CA LYS A 158 -11.37 1.25 -26.86
C LYS A 158 -12.86 1.49 -27.10
N GLY A 159 -13.70 0.46 -26.95
CA GLY A 159 -15.15 0.56 -27.14
C GLY A 159 -15.91 1.18 -25.96
N THR A 160 -15.35 1.15 -24.75
CA THR A 160 -16.01 1.61 -23.53
C THR A 160 -15.67 3.06 -23.22
N ARG A 161 -16.56 4.00 -23.60
CA ARG A 161 -16.46 5.43 -23.25
C ARG A 161 -16.79 5.64 -21.76
N GLY A 162 -15.81 5.45 -20.88
CA GLY A 162 -15.93 5.81 -19.46
C GLY A 162 -14.63 5.62 -18.69
N ALA A 163 -14.23 6.60 -17.88
CA ALA A 163 -13.00 6.55 -17.08
C ALA A 163 -12.99 5.40 -16.05
N ALA A 164 -14.16 5.01 -15.53
CA ALA A 164 -14.33 3.87 -14.63
C ALA A 164 -14.00 2.51 -15.28
N SER A 165 -14.04 2.42 -16.62
CA SER A 165 -13.74 1.18 -17.37
C SER A 165 -12.25 0.78 -17.28
N ARG A 166 -11.34 1.61 -16.77
CA ARG A 166 -9.90 1.31 -16.85
C ARG A 166 -9.31 0.58 -15.65
N ILE A 167 -10.06 0.43 -14.56
CA ILE A 167 -9.57 -0.27 -13.37
C ILE A 167 -9.67 -1.78 -13.63
N PRO A 168 -8.57 -2.54 -13.50
CA PRO A 168 -8.62 -3.99 -13.61
C PRO A 168 -9.43 -4.57 -12.44
N LEU A 169 -10.44 -5.38 -12.76
CA LEU A 169 -11.24 -6.14 -11.80
C LEU A 169 -10.44 -7.27 -11.18
N TYR A 170 -9.53 -7.86 -11.96
CA TYR A 170 -8.66 -8.94 -11.52
C TYR A 170 -7.20 -8.51 -11.47
N THR A 171 -6.67 -8.45 -10.25
CA THR A 171 -5.24 -8.30 -9.97
C THR A 171 -4.72 -9.57 -9.33
N ARG A 172 -3.39 -9.76 -9.37
CA ARG A 172 -2.72 -10.84 -8.66
C ARG A 172 -3.21 -10.95 -7.21
N GLU A 173 -3.28 -9.80 -6.54
CA GLU A 173 -3.70 -9.71 -5.14
C GLU A 173 -5.18 -10.07 -4.93
N SER A 174 -6.06 -9.70 -5.86
CA SER A 174 -7.48 -10.08 -5.81
C SER A 174 -7.69 -11.60 -5.92
N LEU A 175 -6.74 -12.31 -6.56
CA LEU A 175 -6.74 -13.76 -6.67
C LEU A 175 -6.14 -14.46 -5.43
N GLY A 176 -5.82 -13.71 -4.36
CA GLY A 176 -5.18 -14.25 -3.16
C GLY A 176 -3.70 -14.59 -3.36
N ILE A 177 -3.12 -14.22 -4.51
CA ILE A 177 -1.69 -14.37 -4.78
C ILE A 177 -1.03 -13.07 -4.34
N THR A 178 -0.05 -13.10 -3.42
CA THR A 178 0.52 -11.86 -2.89
C THR A 178 2.03 -11.95 -2.75
N ALA A 179 2.70 -10.80 -2.79
CA ALA A 179 4.07 -10.75 -2.33
C ALA A 179 4.12 -11.04 -0.83
N ALA A 180 5.15 -11.74 -0.36
CA ALA A 180 5.34 -12.00 1.06
C ALA A 180 5.29 -10.67 1.85
N GLY A 181 4.42 -10.63 2.85
CA GLY A 181 4.35 -9.51 3.79
C GLY A 181 5.65 -9.45 4.58
N LYS A 182 6.33 -8.29 4.57
CA LYS A 182 7.53 -8.06 5.38
C LYS A 182 7.36 -6.97 6.44
N SER A 183 6.31 -6.16 6.30
CA SER A 183 6.10 -5.01 7.18
C SER A 183 5.35 -5.44 8.44
N LEU A 184 5.77 -4.92 9.59
CA LEU A 184 5.32 -5.35 10.90
C LEU A 184 4.58 -4.20 11.60
N LEU A 185 3.34 -4.44 12.02
CA LEU A 185 2.50 -3.48 12.72
C LEU A 185 2.41 -3.85 14.21
N VAL A 186 2.69 -2.90 15.09
CA VAL A 186 2.67 -3.06 16.55
C VAL A 186 1.97 -1.86 17.18
N GLY A 187 1.22 -2.05 18.26
CA GLY A 187 0.69 -0.95 19.08
C GLY A 187 -0.78 -1.12 19.46
N ALA A 188 -1.32 -0.10 20.13
CA ALA A 188 -2.69 -0.07 20.65
C ALA A 188 -3.74 0.14 19.55
N LEU A 189 -3.85 -0.80 18.60
CA LEU A 189 -4.70 -0.69 17.43
C LEU A 189 -5.68 -1.87 17.31
N MET A 190 -6.94 -1.57 17.00
CA MET A 190 -7.96 -2.53 16.62
C MET A 190 -8.23 -2.40 15.12
N LEU A 191 -8.16 -3.52 14.41
CA LEU A 191 -8.55 -3.62 13.00
C LEU A 191 -9.89 -4.32 12.89
N GLU A 192 -10.79 -3.77 12.09
CA GLU A 192 -12.04 -4.42 11.73
C GLU A 192 -11.94 -4.95 10.31
N MET A 193 -12.23 -6.23 10.14
CA MET A 193 -12.14 -6.92 8.86
C MET A 193 -13.54 -7.28 8.37
N CYS A 194 -13.76 -7.28 7.06
CA CYS A 194 -14.94 -7.87 6.44
C CYS A 194 -14.64 -9.26 5.85
N ASP A 195 -15.69 -10.06 5.69
CA ASP A 195 -15.72 -11.32 4.93
C ASP A 195 -14.59 -12.33 5.27
N PRO A 196 -14.70 -13.07 6.39
CA PRO A 196 -15.69 -12.94 7.46
C PRO A 196 -15.42 -11.70 8.34
N PHE A 197 -16.44 -11.27 9.08
CA PHE A 197 -16.26 -10.22 10.08
C PHE A 197 -15.31 -10.70 11.17
N GLU A 198 -14.22 -9.96 11.39
CA GLU A 198 -13.19 -10.30 12.36
C GLU A 198 -12.67 -9.00 13.00
N LEU A 199 -12.47 -9.03 14.33
CA LEU A 199 -11.83 -7.95 15.06
C LEU A 199 -10.44 -8.41 15.50
N ILE A 200 -9.40 -7.73 15.01
CA ILE A 200 -8.02 -8.07 15.31
C ILE A 200 -7.47 -7.00 16.26
N ASP A 201 -7.16 -7.42 17.48
CA ASP A 201 -6.41 -6.60 18.44
C ASP A 201 -4.90 -6.75 18.18
N VAL A 202 -4.28 -5.70 17.63
CA VAL A 202 -2.84 -5.64 17.38
C VAL A 202 -2.08 -5.60 18.71
N SER A 203 -2.65 -4.98 19.76
CA SER A 203 -1.98 -4.82 21.05
C SER A 203 -1.84 -6.15 21.80
N ALA A 204 -2.81 -7.05 21.62
CA ALA A 204 -2.78 -8.39 22.17
C ALA A 204 -1.62 -9.25 21.63
N ARG A 205 -0.98 -8.83 20.54
CA ARG A 205 0.20 -9.50 19.96
C ARG A 205 1.53 -9.05 20.59
N GLY A 206 1.50 -8.07 21.50
CA GLY A 206 2.68 -7.56 22.18
C GLY A 206 3.76 -7.07 21.20
N SER A 207 5.02 -7.36 21.50
CA SER A 207 6.17 -6.96 20.67
C SER A 207 6.28 -7.74 19.35
N VAL A 208 5.60 -8.89 19.23
CA VAL A 208 5.61 -9.68 17.99
C VAL A 208 4.84 -8.97 16.89
N GLY A 209 3.76 -8.26 17.23
CA GLY A 209 2.96 -7.51 16.27
C GLY A 209 2.22 -8.39 15.25
N ILE A 210 1.85 -7.77 14.14
CA ILE A 210 1.15 -8.41 13.02
C ILE A 210 1.86 -8.05 11.71
N THR A 211 2.20 -9.08 10.93
CA THR A 211 2.73 -8.88 9.58
C THR A 211 1.61 -8.44 8.63
N LEU A 212 1.81 -7.30 7.98
CA LEU A 212 0.86 -6.80 6.99
C LEU A 212 0.88 -7.67 5.73
N THR A 213 -0.28 -8.26 5.43
CA THR A 213 -0.55 -8.96 4.17
C THR A 213 -1.52 -8.15 3.32
N HIS A 214 -1.56 -8.41 2.02
CA HIS A 214 -2.53 -7.72 1.17
C HIS A 214 -3.98 -8.07 1.56
N SER A 215 -4.24 -9.33 1.92
CA SER A 215 -5.56 -9.77 2.40
C SER A 215 -6.01 -8.94 3.61
N LEU A 216 -5.10 -8.74 4.57
CA LEU A 216 -5.37 -7.88 5.72
C LEU A 216 -5.66 -6.44 5.30
N ALA A 217 -4.84 -5.87 4.43
CA ALA A 217 -5.06 -4.51 3.92
C ALA A 217 -6.39 -4.35 3.16
N ALA A 218 -6.78 -5.35 2.36
CA ALA A 218 -7.96 -5.29 1.48
C ALA A 218 -9.28 -5.51 2.23
N ARG A 219 -9.27 -6.37 3.25
CA ARG A 219 -10.46 -6.69 4.07
C ARG A 219 -10.71 -5.67 5.18
N MET A 220 -9.75 -4.82 5.52
CA MET A 220 -9.89 -3.85 6.60
C MET A 220 -11.03 -2.85 6.32
N VAL A 221 -12.11 -2.85 7.07
CA VAL A 221 -13.23 -1.89 6.94
C VAL A 221 -13.23 -0.83 8.05
N GLY A 222 -12.46 -1.05 9.11
CA GLY A 222 -12.30 -0.10 10.21
C GLY A 222 -10.92 -0.20 10.85
N CYS A 223 -10.48 0.90 11.44
CA CYS A 223 -9.20 1.00 12.14
C CYS A 223 -9.34 2.06 13.24
N ARG A 224 -9.01 1.71 14.49
CA ARG A 224 -9.14 2.62 15.64
C ARG A 224 -8.20 2.24 16.78
N GLU A 225 -8.05 3.14 17.74
CA GLU A 225 -7.30 2.87 18.97
C GLU A 225 -8.01 1.79 19.83
N SER A 226 -7.24 0.85 20.39
CA SER A 226 -7.79 -0.24 21.21
C SER A 226 -8.45 0.25 22.51
N GLY A 227 -7.88 1.28 23.14
CA GLY A 227 -8.40 1.85 24.40
C GLY A 227 -9.75 2.57 24.26
N CYS A 228 -10.07 3.10 23.07
CA CYS A 228 -11.31 3.84 22.85
C CYS A 228 -12.59 3.00 23.04
N TRP A 229 -12.52 1.67 22.93
CA TRP A 229 -13.70 0.81 23.11
C TRP A 229 -14.26 0.83 24.53
N ARG A 230 -13.39 0.93 25.55
CA ARG A 230 -13.83 1.02 26.96
C ARG A 230 -14.28 2.44 27.28
N ALA A 231 -13.51 3.45 26.89
CA ALA A 231 -13.83 4.85 27.16
C ALA A 231 -15.14 5.31 26.50
N ALA A 232 -15.46 4.83 25.29
CA ALA A 232 -16.72 5.15 24.62
C ALA A 232 -17.95 4.56 25.33
N ARG A 233 -17.81 3.43 26.04
CA ARG A 233 -18.85 2.89 26.93
C ARG A 233 -19.04 3.76 28.17
N ASP A 234 -17.96 4.32 28.68
CA ASP A 234 -17.94 5.08 29.94
C ASP A 234 -18.20 6.59 29.71
N GLY A 235 -18.52 7.02 28.48
CA GLY A 235 -18.88 8.40 28.15
C GLY A 235 -17.74 9.42 28.29
N GLY A 236 -16.49 8.95 28.39
CA GLY A 236 -15.32 9.83 28.57
C GLY A 236 -14.88 10.49 27.26
N PRO A 237 -14.51 11.78 27.26
CA PRO A 237 -13.92 12.43 26.09
C PRO A 237 -12.54 11.84 25.80
N SER A 238 -12.41 11.08 24.70
CA SER A 238 -11.13 10.56 24.22
C SER A 238 -10.33 11.68 23.54
N SER A 239 -9.55 12.43 24.32
CA SER A 239 -8.80 13.60 23.85
C SER A 239 -7.42 13.26 23.24
N HIS A 240 -7.02 11.99 23.17
CA HIS A 240 -5.69 11.63 22.70
C HIS A 240 -5.65 11.40 21.19
N SER A 241 -4.80 12.16 20.50
CA SER A 241 -4.51 11.92 19.09
C SER A 241 -3.59 10.71 18.96
N CYS A 242 -4.08 9.63 18.37
CA CYS A 242 -3.25 8.47 18.02
C CYS A 242 -2.26 8.85 16.92
N LYS A 243 -1.00 8.41 17.10
CA LYS A 243 0.10 8.66 16.17
C LYS A 243 0.59 7.35 15.58
N LEU A 244 0.70 7.27 14.26
CA LEU A 244 1.34 6.15 13.55
C LEU A 244 2.74 6.54 13.11
N VAL A 245 3.75 5.85 13.63
CA VAL A 245 5.17 6.07 13.30
C VAL A 245 5.65 4.93 12.39
N LEU A 246 5.95 5.28 11.14
CA LEU A 246 6.52 4.39 10.16
C LEU A 246 8.05 4.37 10.31
N ILE A 247 8.62 3.19 10.49
CA ILE A 247 10.04 3.00 10.79
C ILE A 247 10.67 2.15 9.70
N GLU A 248 11.75 2.65 9.11
CA GLU A 248 12.46 1.93 8.06
C GLU A 248 13.15 0.66 8.57
N LYS A 249 13.97 0.81 9.62
CA LYS A 249 14.97 -0.17 10.04
C LYS A 249 14.45 -1.02 11.19
N GLU A 250 14.47 -2.34 11.00
CA GLU A 250 13.94 -3.31 11.95
C GLU A 250 14.64 -3.25 13.32
N SER A 251 15.96 -3.07 13.35
CA SER A 251 16.71 -2.93 14.60
C SER A 251 16.26 -1.72 15.42
N THR A 252 15.95 -0.60 14.75
CA THR A 252 15.47 0.63 15.41
C THR A 252 14.05 0.43 15.95
N HIS A 253 13.19 -0.26 15.18
CA HIS A 253 11.86 -0.63 15.62
C HIS A 253 11.89 -1.52 16.88
N HIS A 254 12.73 -2.56 16.90
CA HIS A 254 12.87 -3.44 18.08
C HIS A 254 13.42 -2.67 19.29
N ALA A 255 14.44 -1.85 19.11
CA ALA A 255 14.99 -1.02 20.19
C ALA A 255 13.96 -0.02 20.74
N LEU A 256 13.10 0.53 19.87
CA LEU A 256 12.00 1.40 20.27
C LEU A 256 10.97 0.64 21.11
N ILE A 257 10.50 -0.54 20.66
CA ILE A 257 9.58 -1.38 21.42
C ILE A 257 10.16 -1.74 22.79
N GLN A 258 11.41 -2.19 22.85
CA GLN A 258 12.07 -2.51 24.11
C GLN A 258 12.14 -1.31 25.04
N SER A 259 12.44 -0.12 24.51
CA SER A 259 12.48 1.12 25.29
C SER A 259 11.09 1.50 25.81
N MET A 260 10.05 1.33 24.99
CA MET A 260 8.67 1.61 25.38
C MET A 260 8.17 0.66 26.47
N VAL A 261 8.49 -0.63 26.38
CA VAL A 261 8.17 -1.63 27.41
C VAL A 261 8.91 -1.33 28.72
N LYS A 262 10.20 -0.96 28.66
CA LYS A 262 11.00 -0.63 29.85
C LYS A 262 10.55 0.64 30.55
N SER A 263 10.01 1.60 29.80
CA SER A 263 9.66 2.92 30.33
C SER A 263 8.42 2.90 31.25
N ASP A 264 7.77 1.73 31.44
CA ASP A 264 6.51 1.50 32.17
C ASP A 264 5.41 2.53 31.86
N ALA A 265 5.57 3.17 30.70
CA ALA A 265 4.87 4.38 30.39
C ALA A 265 3.54 4.01 29.75
N HIS A 266 2.45 4.46 30.38
CA HIS A 266 1.12 4.54 29.79
C HIS A 266 1.11 5.18 28.37
N HIS A 267 2.21 5.79 27.93
CA HIS A 267 2.44 6.31 26.58
C HIS A 267 2.47 5.27 25.44
N MET A 268 2.59 3.95 25.69
CA MET A 268 2.41 2.94 24.61
C MET A 268 1.04 3.03 23.95
N HIS A 269 0.03 3.53 24.65
CA HIS A 269 -1.33 3.65 24.13
C HIS A 269 -1.44 4.72 23.02
N SER A 270 -0.53 5.69 22.99
CA SER A 270 -0.60 6.83 22.04
C SER A 270 0.12 6.63 20.70
N HIS A 271 0.97 5.59 20.59
CA HIS A 271 1.79 5.37 19.40
C HIS A 271 1.58 3.96 18.83
N VAL A 272 1.26 3.92 17.54
CA VAL A 272 1.28 2.71 16.72
C VAL A 272 2.55 2.75 15.88
N LEU A 273 3.25 1.63 15.78
CA LEU A 273 4.50 1.49 15.04
C LEU A 273 4.29 0.61 13.82
N LEU A 274 4.81 1.03 12.67
CA LEU A 274 4.83 0.23 11.45
C LEU A 274 6.27 0.14 10.92
N CYS A 275 6.91 -1.02 11.08
CA CYS A 275 8.21 -1.30 10.50
C CYS A 275 8.09 -1.71 9.02
N THR A 276 8.73 -1.01 8.09
CA THR A 276 8.68 -1.34 6.65
C THR A 276 9.77 -2.30 6.21
N LYS A 277 10.87 -2.42 6.97
CA LYS A 277 12.07 -3.20 6.63
C LYS A 277 12.67 -2.75 5.28
N GLY A 278 13.06 -1.47 5.21
CA GLY A 278 13.45 -0.77 3.98
C GLY A 278 12.23 -0.29 3.17
N TYR A 279 12.27 -0.41 1.83
CA TYR A 279 11.14 -0.01 0.97
C TYR A 279 9.82 -0.68 1.35
N PRO A 280 8.71 0.06 1.48
CA PRO A 280 7.43 -0.49 1.92
C PRO A 280 6.87 -1.48 0.89
N CYS A 281 6.41 -2.64 1.34
CA CYS A 281 5.76 -3.61 0.46
C CYS A 281 4.39 -3.12 -0.03
N VAL A 282 3.83 -3.79 -1.04
CA VAL A 282 2.49 -3.45 -1.58
C VAL A 282 1.43 -3.48 -0.48
N ALA A 283 1.46 -4.46 0.42
CA ALA A 283 0.53 -4.57 1.53
C ALA A 283 0.62 -3.36 2.47
N ALA A 284 1.82 -2.94 2.86
CA ALA A 284 2.01 -1.78 3.73
C ALA A 284 1.51 -0.49 3.10
N ARG A 285 1.80 -0.26 1.80
CA ARG A 285 1.29 0.92 1.09
C ARG A 285 -0.24 0.93 0.97
N HIS A 286 -0.83 -0.23 0.67
CA HIS A 286 -2.28 -0.35 0.57
C HIS A 286 -2.95 -0.14 1.93
N TRP A 287 -2.42 -0.78 2.97
CA TRP A 287 -2.90 -0.65 4.34
C TRP A 287 -2.82 0.81 4.81
N LEU A 288 -1.70 1.49 4.58
CA LEU A 288 -1.50 2.87 5.03
C LEU A 288 -2.50 3.84 4.40
N ARG A 289 -2.73 3.74 3.08
CA ARG A 289 -3.74 4.56 2.39
C ARG A 289 -5.13 4.29 2.95
N ARG A 290 -5.46 3.02 3.19
CA ARG A 290 -6.76 2.63 3.69
C ARG A 290 -6.97 3.04 5.15
N ALA A 291 -5.94 2.90 5.99
CA ALA A 291 -5.97 3.34 7.38
C ALA A 291 -6.22 4.85 7.46
N HIS A 292 -5.56 5.65 6.63
CA HIS A 292 -5.83 7.09 6.56
C HIS A 292 -7.26 7.39 6.05
N ALA A 293 -7.72 6.70 5.00
CA ALA A 293 -9.07 6.92 4.48
C ALA A 293 -10.15 6.60 5.53
N LEU A 294 -9.97 5.55 6.32
CA LEU A 294 -10.88 5.14 7.38
C LEU A 294 -10.73 5.98 8.66
N TRP A 295 -9.53 6.49 8.92
CA TRP A 295 -9.23 7.29 10.10
C TRP A 295 -8.42 8.54 9.73
N PRO A 296 -9.04 9.59 9.16
CA PRO A 296 -8.33 10.79 8.71
C PRO A 296 -7.64 11.58 9.84
N ALA A 297 -8.08 11.39 11.08
CA ALA A 297 -7.46 12.00 12.25
C ALA A 297 -6.14 11.32 12.68
N LEU A 298 -5.82 10.14 12.11
CA LEU A 298 -4.58 9.42 12.40
C LEU A 298 -3.38 10.22 11.87
N GLN A 299 -2.50 10.64 12.78
CA GLN A 299 -1.31 11.39 12.40
C GLN A 299 -0.22 10.44 11.92
N LEU A 300 0.29 10.67 10.71
CA LEU A 300 1.26 9.82 10.06
C LEU A 300 2.66 10.43 10.16
N TYR A 301 3.63 9.67 10.67
CA TYR A 301 5.02 10.10 10.79
C TYR A 301 5.95 9.08 10.17
N VAL A 302 7.08 9.51 9.59
CA VAL A 302 8.10 8.60 9.03
C VAL A 302 9.46 8.84 9.64
N MET A 303 10.13 7.76 10.04
CA MET A 303 11.46 7.73 10.61
C MET A 303 12.34 6.81 9.74
N VAL A 304 13.20 7.44 8.96
CA VAL A 304 14.07 6.83 7.93
C VAL A 304 15.51 7.29 8.12
N ASP A 305 16.45 6.59 7.49
CA ASP A 305 17.85 7.02 7.40
C ASP A 305 17.96 8.40 6.73
N GLY A 306 18.97 9.17 7.13
CA GLY A 306 19.30 10.49 6.61
C GLY A 306 20.17 10.36 5.37
N ASP A 307 19.68 9.62 4.38
CA ASP A 307 20.36 9.32 3.14
C ASP A 307 19.39 9.37 1.94
N PRO A 308 19.87 9.27 0.69
CA PRO A 308 19.00 9.34 -0.48
C PRO A 308 17.96 8.20 -0.55
N HIS A 309 18.25 7.04 0.03
CA HIS A 309 17.34 5.90 0.03
C HIS A 309 16.23 6.05 1.07
N GLY A 310 16.54 6.55 2.27
CA GLY A 310 15.56 6.92 3.29
C GLY A 310 14.58 7.97 2.77
N LEU A 311 15.07 8.97 2.02
CA LEU A 311 14.20 9.93 1.32
C LEU A 311 13.32 9.25 0.27
N CYS A 312 13.86 8.32 -0.53
CA CYS A 312 13.04 7.55 -1.48
C CYS A 312 11.95 6.72 -0.79
N ILE A 313 12.23 6.17 0.39
CA ILE A 313 11.28 5.41 1.19
C ILE A 313 10.14 6.31 1.67
N ALA A 314 10.47 7.48 2.23
CA ALA A 314 9.48 8.47 2.65
C ALA A 314 8.57 8.89 1.49
N LEU A 315 9.15 9.22 0.33
CA LEU A 315 8.38 9.60 -0.86
C LEU A 315 7.55 8.43 -1.44
N THR A 316 8.02 7.19 -1.29
CA THR A 316 7.24 5.99 -1.68
C THR A 316 6.06 5.77 -0.74
N LEU A 317 6.24 6.01 0.57
CA LEU A 317 5.18 5.95 1.57
C LEU A 317 4.13 7.03 1.33
N MET A 318 4.53 8.26 1.00
CA MET A 318 3.61 9.33 0.59
C MET A 318 2.80 8.99 -0.65
N GLY A 319 3.30 8.07 -1.49
CA GLY A 319 2.69 7.70 -2.76
C GLY A 319 3.22 8.47 -3.97
N LEU A 320 4.25 9.31 -3.78
CA LEU A 320 4.88 10.07 -4.87
C LEU A 320 5.72 9.17 -5.77
N LEU A 321 6.48 8.26 -5.16
CA LEU A 321 7.27 7.25 -5.88
C LEU A 321 6.55 5.89 -5.88
N GLY A 322 6.69 5.14 -6.98
CA GLY A 322 6.19 3.77 -7.08
C GLY A 322 4.67 3.61 -7.26
N SER A 323 3.93 4.70 -7.48
CA SER A 323 2.51 4.67 -7.88
C SER A 323 2.37 4.36 -9.37
N LYS A 324 2.64 3.10 -9.76
CA LYS A 324 1.99 2.54 -10.95
C LYS A 324 0.58 2.11 -10.53
N GLY A 325 -0.34 3.08 -10.49
CA GLY A 325 -1.80 2.88 -10.58
C GLY A 325 -2.50 1.92 -9.60
N SER A 326 -2.25 1.99 -8.28
CA SER A 326 -3.22 1.39 -7.35
C SER A 326 -4.45 2.30 -7.26
N PRO A 327 -5.66 1.82 -7.59
CA PRO A 327 -6.87 2.61 -7.47
C PRO A 327 -7.13 2.94 -5.99
N ALA A 328 -7.55 4.17 -5.71
CA ALA A 328 -8.15 4.52 -4.43
C ALA A 328 -9.37 3.62 -4.17
N PRO A 329 -9.71 3.32 -2.89
CA PRO A 329 -10.96 2.65 -2.59
C PRO A 329 -12.11 3.50 -3.12
N ALA A 330 -12.98 2.89 -3.93
CA ALA A 330 -14.13 3.55 -4.52
C ALA A 330 -14.98 4.18 -3.42
N THR A 331 -14.94 5.51 -3.32
CA THR A 331 -15.93 6.27 -2.57
C THR A 331 -17.27 6.14 -3.29
N SER A 332 -18.26 5.71 -2.51
CA SER A 332 -19.70 5.61 -2.78
C SER A 332 -20.21 6.46 -3.96
N LEU A 333 -20.87 5.77 -4.90
CA LEU A 333 -21.63 6.35 -6.01
C LEU A 333 -22.90 7.01 -5.46
N GLU A 334 -22.90 8.34 -5.32
CA GLU A 334 -24.15 9.10 -5.36
C GLU A 334 -24.43 9.55 -6.81
N PRO A 335 -25.64 9.33 -7.34
CA PRO A 335 -26.03 9.83 -8.65
C PRO A 335 -26.36 11.33 -8.55
N LYS A 336 -25.51 12.18 -9.13
CA LYS A 336 -25.79 13.61 -9.29
C LYS A 336 -26.70 13.84 -10.50
N PRO A 337 -27.79 14.62 -10.39
CA PRO A 337 -28.76 14.80 -11.46
C PRO A 337 -28.20 15.57 -12.66
N THR A 338 -28.61 15.11 -13.84
CA THR A 338 -28.18 15.51 -15.19
C THR A 338 -28.55 16.96 -15.51
N ARG A 339 -27.55 17.76 -15.92
CA ARG A 339 -27.77 18.99 -16.72
C ARG A 339 -26.73 19.05 -17.84
N PRO A 340 -27.11 19.36 -19.09
CA PRO A 340 -26.20 19.29 -20.22
C PRO A 340 -25.46 20.63 -20.41
N SER A 341 -24.16 20.64 -20.13
CA SER A 341 -23.22 21.56 -20.74
C SER A 341 -21.80 21.02 -20.54
N SER A 342 -21.22 20.49 -21.61
CA SER A 342 -19.87 19.90 -21.63
C SER A 342 -18.79 21.00 -21.58
N PRO A 343 -17.85 20.97 -20.61
CA PRO A 343 -16.61 21.72 -20.71
C PRO A 343 -15.53 20.90 -21.45
N PRO A 344 -14.48 21.56 -21.97
CA PRO A 344 -13.38 20.91 -22.68
C PRO A 344 -12.58 20.00 -21.75
N GLY A 345 -12.01 18.92 -22.31
CA GLY A 345 -11.31 17.87 -21.58
C GLY A 345 -10.14 18.38 -20.71
N PRO A 346 -9.73 17.60 -19.69
CA PRO A 346 -8.73 18.04 -18.72
C PRO A 346 -7.39 18.31 -19.41
N THR A 347 -6.92 19.55 -19.30
CA THR A 347 -5.57 19.95 -19.70
C THR A 347 -4.52 19.26 -18.83
N PRO A 348 -3.27 19.07 -19.31
CA PRO A 348 -2.20 18.40 -18.56
C PRO A 348 -1.91 19.02 -17.17
N ALA A 349 -2.20 20.32 -16.97
CA ALA A 349 -2.12 20.99 -15.68
C ALA A 349 -3.15 20.48 -14.65
N SER A 350 -4.34 20.07 -15.10
CA SER A 350 -5.38 19.49 -14.23
C SER A 350 -5.04 18.09 -13.74
N ALA A 351 -4.27 17.32 -14.51
CA ALA A 351 -3.82 15.99 -14.12
C ALA A 351 -2.67 16.03 -13.09
N ALA A 352 -1.87 17.11 -13.09
CA ALA A 352 -0.75 17.27 -12.18
C ALA A 352 -1.20 17.74 -10.78
N THR A 353 -2.14 18.69 -10.70
CA THR A 353 -2.76 19.14 -9.42
C THR A 353 -3.51 18.01 -8.69
N ALA A 354 -4.06 17.03 -9.43
CA ALA A 354 -4.70 15.85 -8.83
C ALA A 354 -3.70 14.99 -8.02
N LYS A 355 -2.43 14.92 -8.44
CA LYS A 355 -1.44 14.04 -7.81
C LYS A 355 -1.12 14.41 -6.37
N VAL A 356 -1.08 15.70 -6.03
CA VAL A 356 -0.76 16.15 -4.66
C VAL A 356 -1.89 15.81 -3.69
N LYS A 357 -3.13 15.88 -4.14
CA LYS A 357 -4.31 15.49 -3.33
C LYS A 357 -4.38 14.00 -3.05
N GLU A 358 -3.67 13.19 -3.84
CA GLU A 358 -3.55 11.73 -3.65
C GLU A 358 -2.39 11.33 -2.73
N LEU A 359 -1.51 12.28 -2.36
CA LEU A 359 -0.40 12.02 -1.46
C LEU A 359 -0.87 11.97 -0.02
N LEU A 360 -0.28 11.06 0.75
CA LEU A 360 -0.54 10.97 2.20
C LEU A 360 0.14 12.13 2.94
N PRO A 361 -0.52 12.77 3.92
CA PRO A 361 0.00 13.86 4.76
C PRO A 361 0.97 13.32 5.82
N LEU A 362 2.05 12.72 5.34
CA LEU A 362 3.14 12.17 6.12
C LEU A 362 3.96 13.31 6.72
N ARG A 363 4.31 13.24 8.00
CA ARG A 363 5.24 14.14 8.69
C ARG A 363 6.62 13.51 8.75
N PHE A 364 7.65 14.25 8.38
CA PHE A 364 9.01 13.71 8.30
C PHE A 364 9.75 13.82 9.65
N LEU A 365 9.95 12.67 10.32
CA LEU A 365 10.81 12.50 11.50
C LEU A 365 12.17 11.88 11.17
N GLY A 366 12.44 11.63 9.88
CA GLY A 366 13.69 11.01 9.46
C GLY A 366 14.91 11.80 9.92
N VAL A 367 16.06 11.15 9.91
CA VAL A 367 17.30 11.85 10.25
C VAL A 367 17.46 13.03 9.28
N CYS A 368 17.72 14.21 9.85
CA CYS A 368 18.01 15.42 9.11
C CYS A 368 19.49 15.74 9.32
N PRO A 369 20.39 15.29 8.43
CA PRO A 369 21.81 15.62 8.53
C PRO A 369 22.06 17.14 8.67
N SER A 370 21.20 17.96 8.07
CA SER A 370 21.28 19.41 8.20
C SER A 370 21.14 19.90 9.64
N LEU A 371 20.36 19.22 10.49
CA LEU A 371 20.17 19.58 11.89
C LEU A 371 21.29 19.02 12.77
N LEU A 372 21.83 17.85 12.42
CA LEU A 372 22.93 17.23 13.15
C LEU A 372 24.25 17.99 12.99
N TRP A 373 24.53 18.52 11.79
CA TRP A 373 25.81 19.18 11.47
C TRP A 373 25.69 20.67 11.11
N GLY A 374 24.48 21.21 10.90
CA GLY A 374 24.31 22.59 10.44
C GLY A 374 24.54 23.67 11.50
N ARG A 375 24.53 23.33 12.80
CA ARG A 375 24.68 24.32 13.89
C ARG A 375 26.11 24.89 14.04
N ASN A 376 27.13 24.30 13.41
CA ASN A 376 28.54 24.66 13.63
C ASN A 376 29.26 25.39 12.48
N LEU A 377 28.58 25.81 11.40
CA LEU A 377 29.28 26.45 10.29
C LEU A 377 29.66 27.93 10.53
N HIS A 378 29.05 28.63 11.51
CA HIS A 378 29.30 30.07 11.72
C HIS A 378 29.37 30.58 13.17
N SER A 379 29.20 29.74 14.20
CA SER A 379 29.25 30.20 15.60
C SER A 379 30.46 29.64 16.33
N SER A 380 31.45 30.49 16.60
CA SER A 380 32.66 30.21 17.38
C SER A 380 32.49 30.47 18.89
N ALA A 381 31.27 30.44 19.42
CA ALA A 381 31.00 30.62 20.85
C ALA A 381 30.54 29.30 21.49
N PRO A 382 31.22 28.82 22.56
CA PRO A 382 30.81 27.63 23.29
C PRO A 382 29.62 28.00 24.18
N LEU A 383 28.40 27.72 23.72
CA LEU A 383 27.20 27.77 24.56
C LEU A 383 27.04 26.42 25.29
N SER A 384 27.06 26.54 26.61
CA SER A 384 26.63 25.59 27.65
C SER A 384 25.84 24.35 27.20
N ALA A 385 26.36 23.16 27.56
CA ALA A 385 25.66 21.93 27.96
C ALA A 385 24.27 21.64 27.34
N ASP A 386 24.11 21.82 26.03
CA ASP A 386 22.95 21.30 25.30
C ASP A 386 23.19 19.78 25.13
N PRO A 387 22.27 18.88 25.55
CA PRO A 387 22.41 17.43 25.38
C PRO A 387 22.54 16.97 23.91
N PHE A 388 22.48 17.91 22.97
CA PHE A 388 22.80 17.76 21.56
C PHE A 388 24.21 18.29 21.23
N SER A 389 25.25 17.89 21.98
CA SER A 389 26.60 17.95 21.44
C SER A 389 26.66 17.00 20.24
N GLY A 390 26.36 17.55 19.06
CA GLY A 390 26.21 16.79 17.83
C GLY A 390 27.48 15.99 17.53
N PRO A 391 27.34 14.87 16.80
CA PRO A 391 28.49 14.08 16.37
C PRO A 391 29.50 14.98 15.65
N THR A 392 30.79 14.74 15.86
CA THR A 392 31.83 15.52 15.18
C THR A 392 31.64 15.41 13.65
N SER A 393 32.03 16.43 12.87
CA SER A 393 31.86 16.40 11.40
C SER A 393 32.55 15.21 10.73
N SER A 394 33.49 14.55 11.43
CA SER A 394 34.15 13.30 11.03
C SER A 394 33.30 12.03 11.14
N GLU A 395 32.10 12.09 11.71
CA GLU A 395 31.25 10.90 11.92
C GLU A 395 30.18 10.69 10.83
N GLY A 396 30.06 11.63 9.88
CA GLY A 396 29.17 11.49 8.73
C GLY A 396 29.71 10.48 7.70
N THR A 397 28.82 9.76 7.01
CA THR A 397 29.23 8.89 5.90
C THR A 397 29.24 9.69 4.60
N PRO A 398 30.30 9.63 3.77
CA PRO A 398 30.33 10.36 2.52
C PRO A 398 29.30 9.83 1.50
N LEU A 399 28.79 10.71 0.65
CA LEU A 399 27.94 10.31 -0.48
C LEU A 399 28.76 9.61 -1.57
N THR A 400 28.17 8.59 -2.19
CA THR A 400 28.68 7.98 -3.43
C THR A 400 28.21 8.75 -4.67
N ALA A 401 28.80 8.46 -5.84
CA ALA A 401 28.33 9.03 -7.10
C ALA A 401 26.86 8.66 -7.40
N ASP A 402 26.45 7.44 -7.07
CA ASP A 402 25.08 6.95 -7.24
C ASP A 402 24.11 7.70 -6.32
N ASP A 403 24.51 7.94 -5.06
CA ASP A 403 23.74 8.73 -4.09
C ASP A 403 23.43 10.13 -4.65
N VAL A 404 24.42 10.80 -5.24
CA VAL A 404 24.25 12.13 -5.85
C VAL A 404 23.27 12.08 -7.03
N GLN A 405 23.29 11.02 -7.84
CA GLN A 405 22.32 10.85 -8.93
C GLN A 405 20.90 10.60 -8.40
N VAL A 406 20.75 9.85 -7.29
CA VAL A 406 19.47 9.66 -6.61
C VAL A 406 18.94 11.00 -6.10
N LEU A 407 19.77 11.79 -5.41
CA LEU A 407 19.38 13.12 -4.90
C LEU A 407 18.90 14.05 -6.01
N LYS A 408 19.62 14.11 -7.14
CA LYS A 408 19.19 14.92 -8.30
C LYS A 408 17.80 14.50 -8.81
N ARG A 409 17.52 13.19 -8.89
CA ARG A 409 16.20 12.67 -9.30
C ARG A 409 15.11 13.01 -8.28
N ILE A 410 15.43 12.90 -6.99
CA ILE A 410 14.52 13.29 -5.89
C ILE A 410 14.17 14.78 -6.02
N SER A 411 15.17 15.66 -6.07
CA SER A 411 14.96 17.11 -6.15
C SER A 411 14.12 17.48 -7.37
N ALA A 412 14.44 16.94 -8.55
CA ALA A 412 13.66 17.19 -9.76
C ALA A 412 12.20 16.73 -9.63
N THR A 413 11.96 15.54 -9.06
CA THR A 413 10.61 14.98 -8.89
C THR A 413 9.79 15.80 -7.88
N VAL A 414 10.40 16.18 -6.76
CA VAL A 414 9.77 16.96 -5.70
C VAL A 414 9.48 18.38 -6.18
N GLN A 415 10.43 19.04 -6.85
CA GLN A 415 10.24 20.37 -7.43
C GLN A 415 9.11 20.38 -8.48
N ALA A 416 9.08 19.40 -9.39
CA ALA A 416 8.01 19.28 -10.38
C ALA A 416 6.63 19.11 -9.72
N THR A 417 6.57 18.33 -8.62
CA THR A 417 5.35 18.12 -7.85
C THR A 417 4.91 19.41 -7.16
N LEU A 418 5.82 20.10 -6.46
CA LEU A 418 5.55 21.36 -5.80
C LEU A 418 5.08 22.44 -6.79
N ALA A 419 5.75 22.59 -7.94
CA ALA A 419 5.38 23.54 -8.99
C ALA A 419 4.00 23.28 -9.59
N SER A 420 3.56 22.02 -9.65
CA SER A 420 2.22 21.68 -10.14
C SER A 420 1.09 22.08 -9.19
N THR A 421 1.43 22.46 -7.96
CA THR A 421 0.48 22.79 -6.88
C THR A 421 0.22 24.30 -6.84
N SER A 422 -0.22 24.90 -7.94
CA SER A 422 -0.60 26.32 -7.98
C SER A 422 -1.84 26.59 -7.10
N GLU A 423 -1.84 27.73 -6.41
CA GLU A 423 -2.81 28.17 -5.38
C GLU A 423 -4.18 28.60 -5.93
N THR A 424 -4.72 27.86 -6.89
CA THR A 424 -6.02 28.20 -7.47
C THR A 424 -7.19 27.79 -6.55
N SER A 425 -7.57 28.73 -5.68
CA SER A 425 -8.92 29.03 -5.18
C SER A 425 -9.74 27.94 -4.46
N ASP A 426 -9.61 27.94 -3.13
CA ASP A 426 -10.67 28.04 -2.10
C ASP A 426 -11.92 27.14 -2.03
N SER A 427 -12.12 26.15 -2.88
CA SER A 427 -13.31 25.25 -2.74
C SER A 427 -13.10 24.01 -1.86
N ALA A 428 -11.88 23.75 -1.35
CA ALA A 428 -11.58 22.55 -0.59
C ALA A 428 -12.09 22.62 0.87
N THR A 429 -12.60 21.49 1.38
CA THR A 429 -13.04 21.35 2.78
C THR A 429 -11.85 21.56 3.74
N ARG A 430 -12.13 22.05 4.96
CA ARG A 430 -11.11 22.36 5.98
C ARG A 430 -10.12 21.21 6.26
N PRO A 431 -10.53 19.92 6.36
CA PRO A 431 -9.59 18.82 6.56
C PRO A 431 -8.62 18.64 5.38
N GLN A 432 -9.13 18.71 4.16
CA GLN A 432 -8.35 18.52 2.94
C GLN A 432 -7.30 19.64 2.73
N ARG A 433 -7.60 20.86 3.18
CA ARG A 433 -6.63 21.96 3.20
C ARG A 433 -5.45 21.66 4.14
N CYS A 434 -5.72 21.13 5.32
CA CYS A 434 -4.68 20.77 6.29
C CYS A 434 -3.75 19.68 5.73
N ASP A 435 -4.31 18.64 5.10
CA ASP A 435 -3.51 17.55 4.53
C ASP A 435 -2.59 18.06 3.40
N THR A 436 -3.12 18.92 2.53
CA THR A 436 -2.34 19.53 1.44
C THR A 436 -1.20 20.41 1.98
N ALA A 437 -1.42 21.12 3.08
CA ALA A 437 -0.38 21.92 3.73
C ALA A 437 0.72 21.01 4.32
N ILE A 438 0.35 19.93 5.01
CA ILE A 438 1.30 18.95 5.55
C ILE A 438 2.11 18.32 4.42
N VAL A 439 1.46 17.87 3.34
CA VAL A 439 2.15 17.30 2.17
C VAL A 439 3.17 18.28 1.59
N ARG A 440 2.77 19.53 1.35
CA ARG A 440 3.66 20.57 0.79
C ARG A 440 4.84 20.85 1.72
N HIS A 441 4.57 21.02 3.01
CA HIS A 441 5.60 21.25 4.03
C HIS A 441 6.62 20.10 4.05
N THR A 442 6.15 18.86 4.08
CA THR A 442 7.01 17.67 4.04
C THR A 442 7.84 17.58 2.76
N LEU A 443 7.25 17.86 1.60
CA LEU A 443 7.98 17.89 0.32
C LEU A 443 9.06 18.97 0.30
N GLN A 444 8.76 20.18 0.79
CA GLN A 444 9.75 21.25 0.93
C GLN A 444 10.87 20.88 1.91
N HIS A 445 10.54 20.22 3.02
CA HIS A 445 11.51 19.72 3.97
C HIS A 445 12.44 18.68 3.33
N ILE A 446 11.89 17.67 2.64
CA ILE A 446 12.67 16.66 1.90
C ILE A 446 13.57 17.30 0.85
N LEU A 447 13.08 18.31 0.12
CA LEU A 447 13.88 19.02 -0.89
C LEU A 447 15.08 19.74 -0.25
N ARG A 448 14.85 20.47 0.86
CA ARG A 448 15.92 21.15 1.60
C ARG A 448 16.99 20.18 2.10
N GLU A 449 16.58 19.02 2.65
CA GLU A 449 17.52 17.98 3.08
C GLU A 449 18.30 17.38 1.91
N ALA A 450 17.64 17.12 0.77
CA ALA A 450 18.31 16.60 -0.42
C ALA A 450 19.38 17.57 -0.96
N GLU A 451 19.05 18.87 -1.04
CA GLU A 451 19.96 19.93 -1.46
C GLU A 451 21.09 20.16 -0.45
N TRP A 452 20.80 20.02 0.86
CA TRP A 452 21.82 20.09 1.89
C TRP A 452 22.82 18.93 1.75
N MET A 453 22.34 17.68 1.67
CA MET A 453 23.19 16.50 1.51
C MET A 453 24.04 16.59 0.25
N GLN A 454 23.48 17.06 -0.86
CA GLN A 454 24.23 17.24 -2.10
C GLN A 454 25.35 18.29 -1.96
N ARG A 455 25.17 19.33 -1.15
CA ARG A 455 26.22 20.34 -0.92
C ARG A 455 27.27 19.89 0.10
N SER A 456 26.84 19.24 1.19
CA SER A 456 27.73 18.79 2.26
C SER A 456 28.45 17.48 1.94
N GLN A 457 27.95 16.71 0.96
CA GLN A 457 28.46 15.38 0.60
C GLN A 457 28.42 14.37 1.76
N ILE A 458 27.49 14.56 2.71
CA ILE A 458 27.35 13.72 3.91
C ILE A 458 25.94 13.13 4.00
N LYS A 459 25.85 11.86 4.43
CA LYS A 459 24.64 11.17 4.85
C LYS A 459 24.80 10.56 6.26
N CYS A 460 23.68 10.16 6.87
CA CYS A 460 23.65 9.63 8.24
C CYS A 460 22.66 8.48 8.42
N GLU A 461 23.10 7.41 9.08
CA GLU A 461 22.20 6.33 9.47
C GLU A 461 21.32 6.71 10.68
N LEU A 462 20.10 6.19 10.69
CA LEU A 462 19.15 6.37 11.79
C LEU A 462 19.67 5.87 13.13
N GLN A 463 20.40 4.75 13.13
CA GLN A 463 20.99 4.21 14.35
C GLN A 463 22.04 5.17 14.93
N LEU A 464 22.89 5.74 14.08
CA LEU A 464 23.90 6.71 14.50
C LEU A 464 23.25 7.97 15.09
N ALA A 465 22.22 8.49 14.42
CA ALA A 465 21.47 9.65 14.90
C ALA A 465 20.74 9.38 16.24
N CYS A 466 20.32 8.13 16.47
CA CYS A 466 19.66 7.73 17.71
C CYS A 466 20.64 7.45 18.86
N CYS A 467 21.91 7.13 18.60
CA CYS A 467 22.87 6.68 19.63
C CYS A 467 22.96 7.60 20.86
N PRO A 468 23.03 8.95 20.74
CA PRO A 468 23.21 9.82 21.90
C PRO A 468 22.01 9.83 22.88
N LEU A 469 20.79 9.64 22.37
CA LEU A 469 19.55 9.84 23.14
C LEU A 469 18.72 8.56 23.33
N GLY A 470 19.01 7.53 22.54
CA GLY A 470 18.15 6.38 22.32
C GLY A 470 16.99 6.68 21.36
N PRO A 471 16.45 5.64 20.69
CA PRO A 471 15.43 5.80 19.65
C PRO A 471 14.09 6.34 20.16
N LEU A 472 13.71 6.03 21.40
CA LEU A 472 12.45 6.52 22.00
C LEU A 472 12.50 8.03 22.26
N THR A 473 13.58 8.51 22.86
CA THR A 473 13.80 9.93 23.12
C THR A 473 13.93 10.70 21.81
N PHE A 474 14.70 10.17 20.85
CA PHE A 474 14.83 10.72 19.51
C PHE A 474 13.45 10.91 18.85
N MET A 475 12.63 9.85 18.82
CA MET A 475 11.28 9.88 18.25
C MET A 475 10.40 10.93 18.95
N LYS A 476 10.33 10.92 20.29
CA LYS A 476 9.49 11.86 21.06
C LYS A 476 9.86 13.32 20.77
N HIS A 477 11.15 13.63 20.78
CA HIS A 477 11.65 14.97 20.51
C HIS A 477 11.28 15.45 19.10
N HIS A 478 11.49 14.59 18.09
CA HIS A 478 11.18 14.93 16.70
C HIS A 478 9.66 15.06 16.47
N VAL A 479 8.85 14.23 17.12
CA VAL A 479 7.39 14.34 17.07
C VAL A 479 6.93 15.69 17.63
N GLN A 480 7.45 16.10 18.79
CA GLN A 480 7.14 17.39 19.40
C GLN A 480 7.55 18.56 18.48
N ARG A 481 8.75 18.48 17.87
CA ARG A 481 9.22 19.49 16.91
C ARG A 481 8.27 19.60 15.71
N CYS A 482 7.93 18.48 15.07
CA CYS A 482 7.03 18.49 13.91
C CYS A 482 5.63 18.99 14.26
N ASP A 483 5.13 18.69 15.47
CA ASP A 483 3.83 19.18 15.92
C ASP A 483 3.85 20.71 16.16
N ALA A 484 4.96 21.24 16.68
CA ALA A 484 5.15 22.68 16.85
C ALA A 484 5.23 23.41 15.49
N GLU A 485 6.08 22.93 14.57
CA GLU A 485 6.26 23.52 13.23
C GLU A 485 4.96 23.58 12.43
N LEU A 486 4.09 22.56 12.56
CA LEU A 486 2.81 22.53 11.87
C LEU A 486 1.71 23.34 12.56
N SER A 487 1.87 23.63 13.85
CA SER A 487 0.95 24.51 14.58
C SER A 487 1.13 25.97 14.15
N GLU A 488 2.34 26.37 13.74
CA GLU A 488 2.62 27.71 13.21
C GLU A 488 2.09 27.92 11.78
N VAL A 489 1.87 26.84 11.03
CA VAL A 489 1.35 26.88 9.64
C VAL A 489 -0.18 26.99 9.60
N ARG A 490 -0.88 26.77 10.72
CA ARG A 490 -2.34 26.83 10.85
C ARG A 490 -2.81 28.19 11.31
#